data_AF-X6LNM6-F1
#
_entry.id   AF-X6LNM6-F1
#
_cell.length_a   1.000
_cell.length_b   1.000
_cell.length_c   1.000
_cell.angle_alpha   90.00
_cell.angle_beta   90.00
_cell.angle_gamma   90.00
#
_symmetry.space_group_name_H-M   'P 1'
#
loop_
_entity.id
_entity.type
_entity.pdbx_description
1 polymer ?
#
loop_
_entity_poly.entity_id
_entity_poly.type
_entity_poly.pdbx_seq_one_letter_code
_entity_poly.pdbx_strand_id
1 'polypeptide(L)'
;QFVVYRNYNAPEDLLLQCSPWESKPENLRNFMDKIRSEYGLGNGAIEVGLAHVNREIEKGEVSQVILIGDAPVNTREDVQSKRKSKEAYWEKTLLFSKPTYYEDELNRLKKHDVPVHAFFIGTFAKQGMQEVQMEMILWKHTETNSRSHLLDTFIFWIISFVHLCEHKM
;
A
#
# COMPACT_ATOMS: atom_id res chain seq x y z
N GLN A 1 8.02 3.66 9.39
CA GLN A 1 7.22 4.80 8.91
C GLN A 1 5.75 4.37 8.88
N PHE A 2 4.80 5.29 9.10
CA PHE A 2 3.39 5.10 8.72
C PHE A 2 3.07 5.94 7.49
N VAL A 3 2.24 5.37 6.62
CA VAL A 3 1.83 5.93 5.33
C VAL A 3 0.33 5.77 5.21
N VAL A 4 -0.36 6.87 4.88
CA VAL A 4 -1.81 6.90 4.65
C VAL A 4 -2.02 7.36 3.22
N TYR A 5 -2.65 6.50 2.41
CA TYR A 5 -3.07 6.82 1.05
C TYR A 5 -4.58 7.05 1.01
N ARG A 6 -5.02 7.90 0.09
CA ARG A 6 -6.44 8.16 -0.23
C ARG A 6 -6.65 8.04 -1.74
N ASN A 7 -7.89 8.16 -2.20
CA ASN A 7 -8.19 8.05 -3.64
C ASN A 7 -8.13 9.42 -4.36
N TYR A 8 -8.16 9.42 -5.70
CA TYR A 8 -8.04 10.60 -6.57
C TYR A 8 -9.20 11.63 -6.46
N ASN A 9 -10.14 11.46 -5.51
CA ASN A 9 -11.01 12.56 -5.09
C ASN A 9 -10.35 13.49 -4.05
N ALA A 10 -9.30 13.03 -3.34
CA ALA A 10 -8.43 13.85 -2.49
C ALA A 10 -7.58 14.85 -3.29
N PRO A 11 -7.17 15.98 -2.69
CA PRO A 11 -6.08 16.81 -3.20
C PRO A 11 -4.70 16.14 -2.95
N GLU A 12 -3.65 16.59 -3.66
CA GLU A 12 -2.28 16.05 -3.60
C GLU A 12 -1.73 15.88 -2.18
N ASP A 13 -1.93 16.86 -1.31
CA ASP A 13 -1.44 16.90 0.07
C ASP A 13 -2.15 15.93 1.02
N LEU A 14 -3.32 15.42 0.62
CA LEU A 14 -4.08 14.40 1.35
C LEU A 14 -4.09 13.04 0.63
N LEU A 15 -3.78 12.99 -0.67
CA LEU A 15 -3.69 11.75 -1.46
C LEU A 15 -2.66 10.78 -0.85
N LEU A 16 -1.56 11.34 -0.31
CA LEU A 16 -0.52 10.59 0.40
C LEU A 16 -0.01 11.42 1.58
N GLN A 17 -0.11 10.88 2.79
CA GLN A 17 0.48 11.46 3.99
C GLN A 17 1.42 10.44 4.65
N CYS A 18 2.66 10.84 4.91
CA CYS A 18 3.68 9.98 5.51
C CYS A 18 4.20 10.59 6.80
N SER A 19 4.44 9.76 7.82
CA SER A 19 5.28 10.13 8.96
C SER A 19 6.76 10.15 8.54
N PRO A 20 7.66 10.70 9.37
CA PRO A 20 9.08 10.34 9.29
C PRO A 20 9.31 8.85 9.57
N TRP A 21 10.53 8.37 9.30
CA TRP A 21 11.03 7.15 9.94
C TRP A 21 11.24 7.42 11.43
N GLU A 22 10.63 6.60 12.28
CA GLU A 22 10.52 6.84 13.71
C GLU A 22 10.78 5.56 14.49
N SER A 23 11.54 5.68 15.57
CA SER A 23 11.75 4.66 16.60
C SER A 23 10.91 4.92 17.86
N LYS A 24 10.25 6.09 17.93
CA LYS A 24 9.49 6.58 19.08
C LYS A 24 7.98 6.40 18.86
N PRO A 25 7.30 5.55 19.65
CA PRO A 25 5.87 5.28 19.47
C PRO A 25 4.98 6.52 19.68
N GLU A 26 5.41 7.46 20.51
CA GLU A 26 4.72 8.73 20.74
C GLU A 26 4.67 9.60 19.48
N ASN A 27 5.72 9.62 18.66
CA ASN A 27 5.76 10.38 17.41
C ASN A 27 4.82 9.77 16.36
N LEU A 28 4.76 8.44 16.29
CA LEU A 28 3.82 7.71 15.43
C LEU A 28 2.37 7.91 15.87
N ARG A 29 2.08 7.93 17.18
CA ARG A 29 0.75 8.28 17.70
C ARG A 29 0.38 9.72 17.36
N ASN A 30 1.27 10.69 17.60
CA ASN A 30 1.06 12.10 17.26
C ASN A 30 0.86 12.34 15.75
N PHE A 31 1.31 11.44 14.89
CA PHE A 31 0.97 11.42 13.47
C PHE A 31 -0.45 10.86 13.25
N MET A 32 -0.76 9.66 13.78
CA MET A 32 -2.07 9.02 13.64
C MET A 32 -3.23 9.87 14.16
N ASP A 33 -3.06 10.57 15.28
CA ASP A 33 -4.09 11.41 15.90
C ASP A 33 -4.55 12.59 15.00
N LYS A 34 -3.75 12.93 13.98
CA LYS A 34 -4.06 13.97 12.97
C LYS A 34 -4.77 13.40 11.74
N ILE A 35 -4.76 12.09 11.54
CA ILE A 35 -5.34 11.45 10.36
C ILE A 35 -6.86 11.40 10.50
N ARG A 36 -7.55 11.84 9.44
CA ARG A 36 -9.01 11.74 9.31
C ARG A 36 -9.37 10.74 8.21
N SER A 37 -10.44 9.99 8.45
CA SER A 37 -11.07 9.12 7.45
C SER A 37 -11.91 9.99 6.52
N GLU A 38 -11.30 10.39 5.41
CA GLU A 38 -11.82 11.32 4.41
C GLU A 38 -11.34 10.85 3.03
N TYR A 39 -12.08 11.16 1.97
CA TYR A 39 -11.78 10.85 0.56
C TYR A 39 -11.59 9.34 0.22
N GLY A 40 -12.72 8.64 0.06
CA GLY A 40 -12.80 7.34 -0.60
C GLY A 40 -13.62 7.40 -1.91
N LEU A 41 -13.39 6.47 -2.85
CA LEU A 41 -14.11 6.41 -4.14
C LEU A 41 -14.14 4.98 -4.71
N GLY A 42 -14.92 4.11 -4.09
CA GLY A 42 -14.96 2.68 -4.41
C GLY A 42 -13.65 1.99 -4.02
N ASN A 43 -13.08 1.20 -4.94
CA ASN A 43 -11.73 0.63 -4.81
C ASN A 43 -10.70 1.69 -4.41
N GLY A 44 -9.75 1.34 -3.54
CA GLY A 44 -8.72 2.22 -2.98
C GLY A 44 -7.45 2.29 -3.82
N ALA A 45 -6.79 3.45 -3.74
CA ALA A 45 -5.60 3.77 -4.53
C ALA A 45 -4.30 3.26 -3.89
N ILE A 46 -4.18 1.95 -3.68
CA ILE A 46 -3.01 1.34 -3.02
C ILE A 46 -1.70 1.62 -3.78
N GLU A 47 -1.79 1.82 -5.10
CA GLU A 47 -0.69 2.16 -6.00
C GLU A 47 0.04 3.45 -5.58
N VAL A 48 -0.67 4.40 -4.96
CA VAL A 48 -0.09 5.64 -4.41
C VAL A 48 0.84 5.32 -3.24
N GLY A 49 0.43 4.39 -2.36
CA GLY A 49 1.23 3.91 -1.23
C GLY A 49 2.42 3.06 -1.70
N LEU A 50 2.21 2.13 -2.63
CA LEU A 50 3.29 1.28 -3.16
C LEU A 50 4.35 2.09 -3.93
N ALA A 51 3.94 3.09 -4.72
CA ALA A 51 4.84 4.01 -5.39
C ALA A 51 5.68 4.85 -4.41
N HIS A 52 5.14 5.17 -3.23
CA HIS A 52 5.92 5.77 -2.14
C HIS A 52 6.96 4.80 -1.59
N VAL A 53 6.57 3.56 -1.27
CA VAL A 53 7.50 2.54 -0.79
C VAL A 53 8.66 2.34 -1.76
N ASN A 54 8.41 2.25 -3.06
CA ASN A 54 9.48 2.11 -4.07
C ASN A 54 10.47 3.30 -4.06
N ARG A 55 10.03 4.53 -3.77
CA ARG A 55 10.92 5.70 -3.59
C ARG A 55 11.72 5.66 -2.29
N GLU A 56 11.19 5.08 -1.22
CA GLU A 56 11.93 4.90 0.04
C GLU A 56 12.95 3.74 -0.06
N ILE A 57 12.67 2.72 -0.89
CA ILE A 57 13.63 1.64 -1.21
C ILE A 57 14.86 2.18 -1.94
N GLU A 58 14.68 3.14 -2.86
CA GLU A 58 15.78 3.82 -3.55
C GLU A 58 16.70 4.61 -2.59
N LYS A 59 16.26 4.86 -1.35
CA LYS A 59 17.05 5.43 -0.24
C LYS A 59 17.65 4.38 0.71
N GLY A 60 17.25 3.11 0.59
CA GLY A 60 17.72 1.98 1.41
C GLY A 60 16.98 1.75 2.72
N GLU A 61 15.76 2.29 2.89
CA GLU A 61 15.11 2.40 4.22
C GLU A 61 14.01 1.33 4.50
N VAL A 62 13.62 0.50 3.52
CA VAL A 62 12.48 -0.44 3.65
C VAL A 62 12.92 -1.90 3.62
N SER A 63 12.51 -2.67 4.64
CA SER A 63 12.71 -4.12 4.72
C SER A 63 11.44 -4.96 4.50
N GLN A 64 10.25 -4.38 4.70
CA GLN A 64 8.95 -5.03 4.52
C GLN A 64 7.83 -3.99 4.43
N VAL A 65 6.67 -4.39 3.89
CA VAL A 65 5.45 -3.57 3.87
C VAL A 65 4.32 -4.31 4.59
N ILE A 66 3.61 -3.60 5.46
CA ILE A 66 2.32 -4.02 6.00
C ILE A 66 1.26 -3.13 5.37
N LEU A 67 0.45 -3.68 4.46
CA LEU A 67 -0.64 -2.99 3.78
C LEU A 67 -1.96 -3.34 4.48
N ILE A 68 -2.74 -2.32 4.82
CA ILE A 68 -4.06 -2.48 5.45
C ILE A 68 -5.07 -1.66 4.65
N GLY A 69 -6.22 -2.24 4.29
CA GLY A 69 -7.26 -1.55 3.52
C GLY A 69 -8.67 -2.10 3.77
N ASP A 70 -9.67 -1.24 3.60
CA ASP A 70 -11.11 -1.51 3.73
C ASP A 70 -11.85 -1.54 2.38
N ALA A 71 -11.14 -1.34 1.27
CA ALA A 71 -11.62 -1.48 -0.11
C ALA A 71 -10.68 -2.36 -0.97
N PRO A 72 -11.16 -2.93 -2.10
CA PRO A 72 -10.32 -3.56 -3.11
C PRO A 72 -9.33 -2.57 -3.74
N VAL A 73 -8.39 -3.07 -4.54
CA VAL A 73 -7.42 -2.25 -5.29
C VAL A 73 -8.04 -1.61 -6.53
N ASN A 74 -7.58 -0.41 -6.90
CA ASN A 74 -7.92 0.20 -8.19
C ASN A 74 -7.44 -0.69 -9.35
N THR A 75 -8.29 -0.93 -10.36
CA THR A 75 -7.82 -1.42 -11.67
C THR A 75 -7.14 -0.30 -12.46
N ARG A 76 -6.54 -0.62 -13.62
CA ARG A 76 -5.97 0.43 -14.50
C ARG A 76 -7.02 1.40 -15.02
N GLU A 77 -8.24 0.89 -15.27
CA GLU A 77 -9.41 1.66 -15.68
C GLU A 77 -9.94 2.52 -14.54
N ASP A 78 -9.90 2.04 -13.29
CA ASP A 78 -10.19 2.88 -12.10
C ASP A 78 -9.23 4.07 -12.03
N VAL A 79 -7.92 3.84 -12.11
CA VAL A 79 -6.90 4.91 -12.05
C VAL A 79 -7.17 5.96 -13.14
N GLN A 80 -7.34 5.52 -14.39
CA GLN A 80 -7.58 6.41 -15.52
C GLN A 80 -8.90 7.17 -15.38
N SER A 81 -10.00 6.49 -15.04
CA SER A 81 -11.32 7.12 -14.94
C SER A 81 -11.44 8.10 -13.77
N LYS A 82 -10.88 7.76 -12.59
CA LYS A 82 -10.91 8.60 -11.39
C LYS A 82 -10.01 9.85 -11.55
N ARG A 83 -8.92 9.76 -12.31
CA ARG A 83 -8.08 10.92 -12.63
C ARG A 83 -8.61 11.80 -13.76
N LYS A 84 -9.28 11.22 -14.77
CA LYS A 84 -9.69 11.87 -16.04
C LYS A 84 -10.31 13.26 -15.90
N SER A 85 -11.19 13.49 -14.91
CA SER A 85 -11.86 14.78 -14.70
C SER A 85 -10.94 15.88 -14.17
N LYS A 86 -9.74 15.52 -13.69
CA LYS A 86 -8.73 16.37 -13.07
C LYS A 86 -7.32 16.17 -13.67
N GLU A 87 -7.17 15.59 -14.86
CA GLU A 87 -5.82 15.25 -15.37
C GLU A 87 -4.91 16.48 -15.47
N ALA A 88 -5.42 17.62 -15.96
CA ALA A 88 -4.69 18.90 -16.02
C ALA A 88 -4.38 19.54 -14.64
N TYR A 89 -4.89 18.97 -13.54
CA TYR A 89 -4.43 19.22 -12.18
C TYR A 89 -3.33 18.21 -11.82
N TRP A 90 -3.56 16.91 -12.04
CA TRP A 90 -2.60 15.86 -11.75
C TRP A 90 -1.26 16.05 -12.45
N GLU A 91 -1.22 16.38 -13.74
CA GLU A 91 -0.02 16.66 -14.53
C GLU A 91 0.94 17.69 -13.89
N LYS A 92 0.42 18.57 -13.02
CA LYS A 92 1.18 19.63 -12.32
C LYS A 92 1.65 19.25 -10.93
N THR A 93 1.17 18.12 -10.39
CA THR A 93 1.56 17.58 -9.08
C THR A 93 3.00 17.03 -9.14
N LEU A 94 3.73 17.15 -8.03
CA LEU A 94 5.15 16.78 -8.01
C LEU A 94 5.34 15.26 -8.06
N LEU A 95 4.51 14.52 -7.35
CA LEU A 95 4.66 13.06 -7.17
C LEU A 95 3.68 12.21 -7.99
N PHE A 96 2.62 12.81 -8.54
CA PHE A 96 1.49 12.09 -9.16
C PHE A 96 1.15 12.59 -10.58
N SER A 97 2.08 13.31 -11.22
CA SER A 97 1.98 13.80 -12.60
C SER A 97 1.79 12.71 -13.65
N LYS A 98 2.18 11.48 -13.34
CA LYS A 98 1.89 10.30 -14.16
C LYS A 98 1.00 9.34 -13.36
N PRO A 99 0.03 8.65 -13.98
CA PRO A 99 -0.65 7.53 -13.35
C PRO A 99 0.35 6.42 -13.04
N THR A 100 0.13 5.73 -11.93
CA THR A 100 0.80 4.48 -11.57
C THR A 100 -0.26 3.41 -11.31
N TYR A 101 0.14 2.14 -11.21
CA TYR A 101 -0.74 0.99 -11.14
C TYR A 101 -0.14 -0.02 -10.16
N TYR A 102 -0.98 -0.69 -9.36
CA TYR A 102 -0.48 -1.48 -8.23
C TYR A 102 0.36 -2.68 -8.69
N GLU A 103 0.05 -3.28 -9.83
CA GLU A 103 0.81 -4.41 -10.39
C GLU A 103 2.23 -3.97 -10.78
N ASP A 104 2.38 -2.76 -11.34
CA ASP A 104 3.69 -2.23 -11.74
C ASP A 104 4.56 -1.93 -10.53
N GLU A 105 3.96 -1.37 -9.46
CA GLU A 105 4.66 -1.07 -8.21
C GLU A 105 4.98 -2.34 -7.40
N LEU A 106 4.08 -3.33 -7.33
CA LEU A 106 4.36 -4.65 -6.75
C LEU A 106 5.54 -5.33 -7.48
N ASN A 107 5.55 -5.28 -8.82
CA ASN A 107 6.64 -5.86 -9.60
C ASN A 107 7.99 -5.15 -9.41
N ARG A 108 8.01 -3.88 -8.97
CA ARG A 108 9.23 -3.22 -8.48
C ARG A 108 9.64 -3.73 -7.11
N LEU A 109 8.71 -3.84 -6.15
CA LEU A 109 9.00 -4.36 -4.80
C LEU A 109 9.62 -5.78 -4.83
N LYS A 110 9.10 -6.66 -5.70
CA LYS A 110 9.67 -8.00 -5.94
C LYS A 110 11.14 -7.96 -6.40
N LYS A 111 11.50 -7.02 -7.29
CA LYS A 111 12.89 -6.86 -7.78
C LYS A 111 13.86 -6.40 -6.67
N HIS A 112 13.33 -5.71 -5.66
CA HIS A 112 14.07 -5.29 -4.47
C HIS A 112 13.97 -6.30 -3.30
N ASP A 113 13.40 -7.48 -3.54
CA ASP A 113 13.15 -8.57 -2.59
C ASP A 113 12.21 -8.23 -1.40
N VAL A 114 11.54 -7.07 -1.43
CA VAL A 114 10.72 -6.55 -0.32
C VAL A 114 9.37 -7.28 -0.24
N PRO A 115 9.05 -7.98 0.87
CA PRO A 115 7.77 -8.63 1.06
C PRO A 115 6.67 -7.60 1.37
N VAL A 116 5.45 -7.90 0.90
CA VAL A 116 4.23 -7.16 1.24
C VAL A 116 3.26 -8.12 1.93
N HIS A 117 2.81 -7.74 3.12
CA HIS A 117 1.82 -8.44 3.92
C HIS A 117 0.52 -7.63 3.87
N ALA A 118 -0.50 -8.15 3.20
CA ALA A 118 -1.75 -7.44 2.97
C ALA A 118 -2.87 -7.98 3.87
N PHE A 119 -3.45 -7.07 4.66
CA PHE A 119 -4.56 -7.32 5.57
C PHE A 119 -5.76 -6.49 5.14
N PHE A 120 -6.96 -7.04 5.30
CA PHE A 120 -8.18 -6.39 4.83
C PHE A 120 -9.23 -6.29 5.95
N ILE A 121 -10.04 -5.23 5.89
CA ILE A 121 -11.13 -4.97 6.82
C ILE A 121 -12.45 -5.13 6.06
N GLY A 122 -13.34 -5.95 6.61
CA GLY A 122 -14.64 -6.24 6.00
C GLY A 122 -14.58 -7.19 4.80
N THR A 123 -15.75 -7.58 4.29
CA THR A 123 -15.88 -8.49 3.14
C THR A 123 -15.66 -7.81 1.80
N PHE A 124 -15.88 -6.49 1.71
CA PHE A 124 -15.72 -5.71 0.49
C PHE A 124 -14.28 -5.73 -0.03
N ALA A 125 -13.30 -5.44 0.83
CA ALA A 125 -11.87 -5.46 0.49
C ALA A 125 -11.30 -6.85 0.15
N LYS A 126 -11.98 -7.92 0.60
CA LYS A 126 -11.40 -9.26 0.72
C LYS A 126 -10.76 -9.75 -0.57
N GLN A 127 -11.46 -9.70 -1.70
CA GLN A 127 -10.96 -10.31 -2.93
C GLN A 127 -9.67 -9.64 -3.43
N GLY A 128 -9.70 -8.33 -3.73
CA GLY A 128 -8.53 -7.63 -4.26
C GLY A 128 -7.32 -7.63 -3.33
N MET A 129 -7.56 -7.58 -2.01
CA MET A 129 -6.46 -7.67 -1.03
C MET A 129 -5.89 -9.09 -0.90
N GLN A 130 -6.71 -10.13 -1.08
CA GLN A 130 -6.22 -11.51 -1.19
C GLN A 130 -5.44 -11.74 -2.49
N GLU A 131 -5.83 -11.12 -3.61
CA GLU A 131 -5.09 -11.15 -4.88
C GLU A 131 -3.68 -10.56 -4.70
N VAL A 132 -3.55 -9.36 -4.10
CA VAL A 132 -2.26 -8.76 -3.73
C VAL A 132 -1.42 -9.67 -2.83
N GLN A 133 -2.03 -10.25 -1.78
CA GLN A 133 -1.30 -11.15 -0.88
C GLN A 133 -0.82 -12.42 -1.59
N MET A 134 -1.63 -12.97 -2.49
CA MET A 134 -1.32 -14.20 -3.22
C MET A 134 -0.25 -13.99 -4.28
N GLU A 135 -0.28 -12.86 -4.99
CA GLU A 135 0.75 -12.49 -5.96
C GLU A 135 2.17 -12.47 -5.34
N MET A 136 2.27 -11.95 -4.11
CA MET A 136 3.53 -11.89 -3.36
C MET A 136 3.97 -13.26 -2.80
N ILE A 137 3.04 -14.08 -2.34
CA ILE A 137 3.32 -15.45 -1.87
C ILE A 137 3.78 -16.35 -3.03
N LEU A 138 3.09 -16.29 -4.17
CA LEU A 138 3.45 -17.06 -5.36
C LEU A 138 4.84 -16.67 -5.87
N TRP A 139 5.14 -15.36 -5.93
CA TRP A 139 6.47 -14.90 -6.30
C TRP A 139 7.57 -15.45 -5.36
N LYS A 140 7.42 -15.31 -4.03
CA LYS A 140 8.42 -15.85 -3.08
C LYS A 140 8.58 -17.37 -3.26
N HIS A 141 7.51 -18.13 -3.47
CA HIS A 141 7.61 -19.57 -3.75
C HIS A 141 8.33 -19.89 -5.07
N THR A 142 8.08 -19.14 -6.14
CA THR A 142 8.81 -19.32 -7.40
C THR A 142 10.31 -19.00 -7.25
N GLU A 143 10.64 -18.00 -6.44
CA GLU A 143 12.03 -17.60 -6.18
C GLU A 143 12.76 -18.59 -5.27
N THR A 144 12.09 -19.20 -4.28
CA THR A 144 12.70 -20.30 -3.49
C THR A 144 12.91 -21.55 -4.33
N ASN A 145 11.99 -21.86 -5.26
CA ASN A 145 12.10 -23.03 -6.14
C ASN A 145 13.14 -22.82 -7.28
N SER A 146 13.40 -21.58 -7.71
CA SER A 146 14.51 -21.29 -8.64
C SER A 146 15.87 -21.29 -7.93
N ARG A 147 15.90 -20.96 -6.64
CA ARG A 147 17.10 -20.96 -5.78
C ARG A 147 17.37 -22.30 -5.07
N SER A 148 16.61 -23.36 -5.34
CA SER A 148 16.74 -24.66 -4.66
C SER A 148 17.94 -25.50 -5.11
N HIS A 149 19.14 -24.90 -5.06
CA HIS A 149 20.39 -25.58 -4.72
C HIS A 149 21.02 -24.81 -3.55
N LEU A 150 20.39 -24.90 -2.36
CA LEU A 150 20.96 -24.93 -1.00
C LEU A 150 19.92 -24.51 0.06
N LEU A 151 19.49 -25.50 0.85
CA LEU A 151 18.91 -25.44 2.20
C LEU A 151 17.44 -25.03 2.40
N ASP A 152 16.72 -25.91 3.12
CA ASP A 152 15.38 -25.72 3.67
C ASP A 152 15.32 -24.64 4.75
N THR A 153 14.21 -23.89 4.82
CA THR A 153 13.60 -23.55 6.12
C THR A 153 12.10 -23.24 5.98
N PHE A 154 11.25 -23.98 6.71
CA PHE A 154 9.88 -23.56 7.02
C PHE A 154 9.92 -22.41 8.05
N ILE A 155 9.29 -21.26 7.76
CA ILE A 155 9.05 -20.22 8.77
C ILE A 155 7.61 -19.68 8.63
N PHE A 156 6.78 -19.99 9.64
CA PHE A 156 5.51 -19.34 9.93
C PHE A 156 5.73 -18.26 11.00
N TRP A 157 5.22 -17.04 10.81
CA TRP A 157 4.98 -16.09 11.92
C TRP A 157 3.72 -15.25 11.67
N ILE A 158 2.83 -15.20 12.67
CA ILE A 158 1.66 -14.31 12.77
C ILE A 158 1.70 -13.65 14.15
N ILE A 159 1.52 -12.32 14.22
CA ILE A 159 1.21 -11.46 15.40
C ILE A 159 1.20 -9.99 14.91
N SER A 160 0.32 -9.05 15.32
CA SER A 160 -0.92 -9.10 16.12
C SER A 160 -1.81 -7.85 15.85
N PHE A 161 -2.64 -7.44 16.82
CA PHE A 161 -3.74 -6.46 16.77
C PHE A 161 -3.40 -4.96 16.94
N VAL A 162 -4.30 -4.06 16.47
CA VAL A 162 -5.19 -3.23 17.33
C VAL A 162 -6.33 -2.58 16.50
N HIS A 163 -7.42 -2.25 17.18
CA HIS A 163 -8.79 -1.95 16.69
C HIS A 163 -9.16 -0.45 16.80
N LEU A 164 -10.03 0.06 15.91
CA LEU A 164 -11.00 1.11 16.26
C LEU A 164 -12.22 1.13 15.31
N CYS A 165 -13.37 0.62 15.77
CA CYS A 165 -14.67 0.88 15.13
C CYS A 165 -15.61 1.51 16.17
N GLU A 166 -16.02 2.77 15.99
CA GLU A 166 -17.28 3.24 16.57
C GLU A 166 -18.40 3.01 15.54
N HIS A 167 -19.17 1.93 15.73
CA HIS A 167 -20.53 1.89 15.21
C HIS A 167 -21.38 2.89 16.02
N LYS A 168 -21.94 3.90 15.35
CA LYS A 168 -23.12 4.60 15.86
C LYS A 168 -24.36 4.08 15.12
N MET A 169 -25.38 3.75 15.92
CA MET A 169 -26.71 3.33 15.48
C MET A 169 -27.49 4.52 14.93
#